data_AF-A0AAV3XP05-F1
#
_entry.id   AF-A0AAV3XP05-F1
#
_cell.length_a   1.000
_cell.length_b   1.000
_cell.length_c   1.000
_cell.angle_alpha   90.00
_cell.angle_beta   90.00
_cell.angle_gamma   90.00
#
_symmetry.space_group_name_H-M   'P 1'
#
loop_
_entity.id
_entity.type
_entity.pdbx_description
1 polymer ?
#
loop_
_entity_poly.entity_id
_entity_poly.type
_entity_poly.pdbx_seq_one_letter_code
_entity_poly.pdbx_strand_id
1 'polypeptide(L)'
;MPKKVEFPFEKARRITPAEVMAAETAIKEQFGISYSRRGRPPKSETEKYQVVSIRLHPQVIAWAKAEAKKRGVGYQTIINEALLKLSV
;
A
#
# COMPACT_ATOMS: atom_id res chain seq x y z
N MET A 1 -21.09 31.27 24.28
CA MET A 1 -20.49 29.91 24.40
C MET A 1 -21.14 29.02 23.34
N PRO A 2 -20.37 28.28 22.52
CA PRO A 2 -20.96 27.35 21.55
C PRO A 2 -21.75 26.27 22.29
N LYS A 3 -22.97 25.98 21.85
CA LYS A 3 -23.78 24.87 22.40
C LYS A 3 -22.99 23.57 22.23
N LYS A 4 -22.79 22.83 23.33
CA LYS A 4 -22.27 21.46 23.26
C LYS A 4 -23.36 20.60 22.62
N VAL A 5 -23.19 20.28 21.34
CA VAL A 5 -24.01 19.28 20.65
C VAL A 5 -23.39 17.93 20.97
N GLU A 6 -24.08 17.12 21.76
CA GLU A 6 -23.66 15.74 22.00
C GLU A 6 -23.87 14.91 20.74
N PHE A 7 -22.86 14.14 20.35
CA PHE A 7 -22.93 13.30 19.17
C PHE A 7 -23.88 12.11 19.43
N PRO A 8 -24.89 11.86 18.57
CA PRO A 8 -25.86 10.80 18.79
C PRO A 8 -25.27 9.43 18.41
N PHE A 9 -24.54 8.82 19.35
CA PHE A 9 -23.88 7.52 19.16
C PHE A 9 -24.86 6.39 18.81
N GLU A 10 -26.13 6.48 19.21
CA GLU A 10 -27.20 5.53 18.85
C GLU A 10 -27.41 5.42 17.33
N LYS A 11 -27.10 6.49 16.59
CA LYS A 11 -27.23 6.56 15.13
C LYS A 11 -25.91 6.25 14.41
N ALA A 12 -24.82 6.03 15.14
CA ALA A 12 -23.53 5.76 14.56
C ALA A 12 -23.50 4.36 13.95
N ARG A 13 -23.18 4.28 12.67
CA ARG A 13 -22.98 3.02 11.95
C ARG A 13 -21.74 3.06 11.08
N ARG A 14 -21.16 1.90 10.81
CA ARG A 14 -20.06 1.77 9.86
C ARG A 14 -20.59 2.00 8.44
N ILE A 15 -19.98 2.96 7.74
CA ILE A 15 -20.29 3.20 6.32
C ILE A 15 -19.60 2.13 5.49
N THR A 16 -20.33 1.56 4.54
CA THR A 16 -19.83 0.55 3.62
C THR A 16 -19.13 1.19 2.40
N PRO A 17 -18.20 0.49 1.74
CA PRO A 17 -17.55 1.03 0.53
C PRO A 17 -18.55 1.39 -0.59
N ALA A 18 -19.64 0.64 -0.72
CA ALA A 18 -20.69 0.90 -1.71
C ALA A 18 -21.39 2.25 -1.46
N GLU A 19 -21.69 2.56 -0.19
CA GLU A 19 -22.30 3.84 0.19
C GLU A 19 -21.36 5.02 -0.05
N VAL A 20 -20.05 4.83 0.19
CA VAL A 20 -19.04 5.85 -0.14
C VAL A 20 -19.04 6.12 -1.64
N MET A 21 -19.02 5.09 -2.49
CA MET A 21 -19.04 5.28 -3.95
C MET A 21 -20.33 5.94 -4.44
N ALA A 22 -21.48 5.59 -3.86
CA ALA A 22 -22.76 6.24 -4.18
C ALA A 22 -22.74 7.74 -3.82
N ALA A 23 -22.22 8.08 -2.64
CA ALA A 23 -22.08 9.47 -2.22
C ALA A 23 -21.09 10.25 -3.08
N GLU A 24 -19.95 9.66 -3.44
CA GLU A 24 -18.97 10.28 -4.35
C GLU A 24 -19.58 10.57 -5.73
N THR A 25 -20.37 9.63 -6.27
CA THR A 25 -21.09 9.80 -7.54
C THR A 25 -22.10 10.94 -7.45
N ALA A 26 -22.93 10.96 -6.39
CA ALA A 26 -23.92 12.02 -6.18
C ALA A 26 -23.28 13.41 -6.04
N ILE A 27 -22.16 13.53 -5.32
CA ILE A 27 -21.42 14.80 -5.18
C ILE A 27 -20.87 15.26 -6.53
N LYS A 28 -20.34 14.33 -7.32
CA LYS A 28 -19.81 14.64 -8.65
C LYS A 28 -20.92 15.13 -9.59
N GLU A 29 -22.09 14.51 -9.56
CA GLU A 29 -23.25 14.91 -10.38
C GLU A 29 -23.82 16.26 -9.93
N GLN A 30 -23.99 16.48 -8.62
CA GLN A 30 -24.63 17.67 -8.09
C GLN A 30 -23.73 18.91 -8.13
N PHE A 31 -22.43 18.74 -7.83
CA PHE A 31 -21.50 19.86 -7.62
C PHE A 31 -20.35 19.91 -8.64
N GLY A 32 -20.21 18.89 -9.51
CA GLY A 32 -19.08 18.81 -10.44
C GLY A 32 -17.73 18.55 -9.77
N ILE A 33 -17.71 18.23 -8.47
CA ILE A 33 -16.49 18.04 -7.70
C ILE A 33 -16.06 16.58 -7.81
N SER A 34 -14.82 16.35 -8.25
CA SER A 34 -14.19 15.03 -8.17
C SER A 34 -13.13 15.01 -7.09
N TYR A 35 -13.20 14.02 -6.19
CA TYR A 35 -12.19 13.82 -5.16
C TYR A 35 -11.01 13.04 -5.72
N SER A 36 -9.80 13.60 -5.64
CA SER A 36 -8.60 12.81 -5.81
C SER A 36 -8.36 11.96 -4.56
N ARG A 37 -8.01 10.69 -4.74
CA ARG A 37 -7.62 9.83 -3.61
C ARG A 37 -6.38 10.44 -2.95
N ARG A 38 -6.56 10.97 -1.74
CA ARG A 38 -5.47 11.50 -0.94
C ARG A 38 -4.64 10.35 -0.38
N GLY A 39 -3.31 10.47 -0.45
CA GLY A 39 -2.37 9.49 0.10
C GLY A 39 -1.34 8.99 -0.92
N ARG A 40 -0.54 8.00 -0.52
CA ARG A 40 0.43 7.37 -1.42
C ARG A 40 -0.32 6.58 -2.50
N PRO A 41 -0.02 6.80 -3.80
CA PRO A 41 -0.58 5.98 -4.86
C PRO A 41 -0.34 4.49 -4.60
N PRO A 42 -1.32 3.61 -4.89
CA PRO A 42 -1.10 2.17 -4.84
C PRO A 42 -0.05 1.78 -5.88
N LYS A 43 0.83 0.83 -5.51
CA LYS A 43 1.77 0.22 -6.47
C LYS A 43 1.00 -0.53 -7.56
N SER A 44 1.48 -0.48 -8.79
CA SER A 44 0.94 -1.27 -9.90
C SER A 44 1.17 -2.77 -9.67
N GLU A 45 0.42 -3.65 -10.35
CA GLU A 45 0.60 -5.11 -10.20
C GLU A 45 2.02 -5.56 -10.60
N THR A 46 2.66 -4.88 -11.56
CA THR A 46 4.03 -5.16 -12.00
C THR A 46 5.10 -4.71 -11.00
N GLU A 47 4.76 -3.78 -10.09
CA GLU A 47 5.63 -3.29 -9.02
C GLU A 47 5.45 -4.04 -7.69
N LYS A 48 4.42 -4.88 -7.59
CA LYS A 48 4.14 -5.67 -6.39
C LYS A 48 5.02 -6.92 -6.38
N TYR A 49 5.84 -7.03 -5.34
CA TYR A 49 6.52 -8.29 -5.05
C TYR A 49 5.50 -9.35 -4.61
N GLN A 50 5.63 -10.55 -5.14
CA GLN A 50 4.91 -11.72 -4.65
C GLN A 50 5.64 -12.30 -3.44
N VAL A 51 4.88 -12.61 -2.38
CA VAL A 51 5.44 -13.24 -1.18
C VAL A 51 5.66 -14.73 -1.48
N VAL A 52 6.92 -15.14 -1.54
CA VAL A 52 7.32 -16.52 -1.80
C VAL A 52 8.24 -17.03 -0.69
N SER A 53 8.14 -18.32 -0.37
CA SER A 53 9.04 -19.00 0.56
C SER A 53 10.04 -19.83 -0.24
N ILE A 54 11.31 -19.43 -0.21
CA ILE A 54 12.41 -20.13 -0.87
C ILE A 54 13.51 -20.45 0.13
N ARG A 55 14.08 -21.66 0.06
CA ARG A 55 15.25 -22.02 0.86
C ARG A 55 16.50 -21.59 0.10
N LEU A 56 17.28 -20.70 0.71
CA LEU A 56 18.55 -20.22 0.18
C LEU A 56 19.69 -20.78 1.03
N HIS A 57 20.84 -21.06 0.39
CA HIS A 57 22.03 -21.50 1.10
C HIS A 57 22.49 -20.40 2.08
N PRO A 58 22.94 -20.72 3.30
CA PRO A 58 23.32 -19.71 4.30
C PRO A 58 24.39 -18.71 3.83
N GLN A 59 25.32 -19.16 2.97
CA GLN A 59 26.35 -18.29 2.39
C GLN A 59 25.74 -17.21 1.47
N VAL A 60 24.66 -17.52 0.75
CA VAL A 60 23.96 -16.54 -0.11
C VAL A 60 23.32 -15.46 0.76
N ILE A 61 22.72 -15.84 1.89
CA ILE A 61 22.15 -14.88 2.85
C ILE A 61 23.25 -13.99 3.46
N ALA A 62 24.39 -14.57 3.84
CA ALA A 62 25.52 -13.82 4.38
C ALA A 62 26.06 -12.81 3.35
N TRP A 63 26.26 -13.24 2.10
CA TRP A 63 26.66 -12.38 1.00
C TRP A 63 25.65 -11.25 0.76
N ALA A 64 24.36 -11.58 0.65
CA ALA A 64 23.31 -10.59 0.37
C ALA A 64 23.22 -9.53 1.47
N LYS A 65 23.38 -9.92 2.75
CA LYS A 65 23.42 -8.96 3.88
C LYS A 65 24.64 -8.04 3.82
N ALA A 66 25.82 -8.58 3.51
CA ALA A 66 27.04 -7.80 3.39
C ALA A 66 26.94 -6.77 2.26
N GLU A 67 26.43 -7.17 1.10
CA GLU A 67 26.27 -6.30 -0.06
C GLU A 67 25.17 -5.24 0.14
N ALA A 68 24.05 -5.63 0.75
CA ALA A 68 22.97 -4.73 1.10
C ALA A 68 23.42 -3.60 2.04
N LYS A 69 24.28 -3.92 3.03
CA LYS A 69 24.86 -2.93 3.94
C LYS A 69 25.71 -1.90 3.21
N LYS A 70 26.48 -2.30 2.19
CA LYS A 70 27.30 -1.37 1.39
C LYS A 70 26.45 -0.39 0.59
N ARG A 71 25.29 -0.84 0.10
CA ARG A 71 24.40 -0.06 -0.77
C ARG A 71 23.28 0.68 -0.04
N GLY A 72 23.11 0.44 1.26
CA GLY A 72 22.02 1.03 2.05
C GLY A 72 20.63 0.51 1.66
N VAL A 73 20.52 -0.71 1.13
CA VAL A 73 19.26 -1.33 0.71
C VAL A 73 18.94 -2.57 1.55
N GLY A 74 17.77 -3.17 1.35
CA GLY A 74 17.43 -4.46 1.97
C GLY A 74 18.13 -5.64 1.28
N TYR A 75 18.49 -6.67 2.04
CA TYR A 75 19.11 -7.89 1.46
C TYR A 75 18.20 -8.61 0.46
N GLN A 76 16.88 -8.50 0.62
CA GLN A 76 15.91 -9.02 -0.35
C GLN A 76 16.02 -8.35 -1.72
N THR A 77 16.37 -7.07 -1.77
CA THR A 77 16.62 -6.35 -3.04
C THR A 77 17.79 -6.97 -3.78
N ILE A 78 18.90 -7.26 -3.08
CA ILE A 78 20.07 -7.91 -3.67
C ILE A 78 19.73 -9.30 -4.22
N ILE A 79 18.94 -10.08 -3.47
CA ILE A 79 18.50 -11.40 -3.90
C ILE A 79 17.63 -11.28 -5.15
N ASN A 80 16.66 -10.37 -5.17
CA ASN A 80 15.79 -10.16 -6.32
C ASN A 80 16.55 -9.69 -7.56
N GLU A 81 17.50 -8.75 -7.41
CA GLU A 81 18.36 -8.32 -8.53
C GLU A 81 19.19 -9.47 -9.10
N ALA A 82 19.73 -10.34 -8.24
CA ALA A 82 20.50 -11.50 -8.67
C ALA A 82 19.61 -12.52 -9.41
N LEU A 83 18.41 -12.80 -8.90
CA LEU A 83 17.45 -13.69 -9.55
C LEU A 83 16.94 -13.12 -10.88
N LEU A 84 16.70 -11.80 -10.94
CA LEU A 84 16.24 -11.13 -12.16
C LEU A 84 17.28 -11.22 -13.29
N LYS A 85 18.57 -11.15 -12.96
CA LYS A 85 19.66 -11.35 -13.94
C LYS A 85 19.70 -12.76 -14.53
N LEU A 86 19.19 -13.75 -13.82
CA LEU A 86 19.12 -15.15 -14.25
C LEU A 86 17.81 -15.49 -14.98
N SER A 87 16.78 -14.64 -14.86
CA SER A 87 15.47 -14.87 -15.50
C SER A 87 15.39 -14.36 -16.94
N VAL A 88 16.51 -13.82 -17.49
CA VAL A 88 16.62 -13.30 -18.85
C VAL A 88 17.37 -14.30 -19.73
#